data_AF-A0A139BP62-F1
#
_entry.id   AF-A0A139BP62-F1
#
_cell.length_a   1.000
_cell.length_b   1.000
_cell.length_c   1.000
_cell.angle_alpha   90.00
_cell.angle_beta   90.00
_cell.angle_gamma   90.00
#
_symmetry.space_group_name_H-M   'P 1'
#
loop_
_entity.id
_entity.type
_entity.pdbx_description
1 polymer ?
#
loop_
_entity_poly.entity_id
_entity_poly.type
_entity_poly.pdbx_seq_one_letter_code
_entity_poly.pdbx_strand_id
1 'polypeptide(L)'
;MPFQKSQTLNEWVVMLDAIYSGSQNYAKSPYEIHAHLTEVCGIFAKHLFKRKDITEAAKFLPKIFAWTVALLKKVHPEQGNLEDIVLRKFPNSCPYCLKKPCLCWDGEKPTLQDEQLRDAYYQRAPAMNRSVNDFQLMFREIYGTSWLSTYDPKTQSADISRRLFIRLIEEVAEVGEALRFHHLYPENLDNELSDLLV
;
A
#
# COMPACT_ATOMS: atom_id res chain seq x y z
N MET A 1 -20.53 -8.85 5.84
CA MET A 1 -20.96 -8.42 4.49
C MET A 1 -20.50 -9.48 3.49
N PRO A 2 -21.33 -9.94 2.54
CA PRO A 2 -20.87 -10.87 1.49
C PRO A 2 -19.88 -10.17 0.54
N PHE A 3 -18.91 -10.91 0.00
CA PHE A 3 -17.96 -10.40 -0.99
C PHE A 3 -18.67 -9.94 -2.27
N GLN A 4 -18.28 -8.78 -2.80
CA GLN A 4 -18.70 -8.30 -4.12
C GLN A 4 -17.51 -7.69 -4.85
N LYS A 5 -17.36 -7.99 -6.14
CA LYS A 5 -16.22 -7.52 -6.94
C LYS A 5 -16.14 -5.99 -7.05
N SER A 6 -17.28 -5.31 -6.96
CA SER A 6 -17.40 -3.85 -6.99
C SER A 6 -17.20 -3.16 -5.64
N GLN A 7 -16.81 -3.92 -4.59
CA GLN A 7 -16.62 -3.35 -3.26
C GLN A 7 -15.58 -2.25 -3.24
N THR A 8 -15.89 -1.18 -2.51
CA THR A 8 -14.95 -0.10 -2.23
C THR A 8 -13.80 -0.59 -1.36
N LEU A 9 -12.66 0.08 -1.41
CA LEU A 9 -11.50 -0.29 -0.59
C LEU A 9 -11.83 -0.29 0.91
N ASN A 10 -12.68 0.62 1.38
CA ASN A 10 -13.16 0.60 2.77
C ASN A 10 -14.14 -0.54 3.07
N GLU A 11 -14.97 -0.96 2.11
CA GLU A 11 -15.82 -2.15 2.32
C GLU A 11 -14.97 -3.41 2.51
N TRP A 12 -13.82 -3.51 1.84
CA TRP A 12 -12.82 -4.55 2.11
C TRP A 12 -12.24 -4.44 3.52
N VAL A 13 -11.90 -3.23 3.97
CA VAL A 13 -11.43 -2.99 5.34
C VAL A 13 -12.46 -3.49 6.35
N VAL A 14 -13.72 -3.08 6.21
CA VAL A 14 -14.83 -3.50 7.09
C VAL A 14 -15.03 -5.01 7.05
N MET A 15 -14.98 -5.63 5.87
CA MET A 15 -15.14 -7.08 5.74
C MET A 15 -14.02 -7.84 6.46
N LEU A 16 -12.76 -7.45 6.24
CA LEU A 16 -11.60 -8.11 6.85
C LEU A 16 -11.57 -7.92 8.36
N ASP A 17 -11.89 -6.71 8.83
CA ASP A 17 -12.03 -6.40 10.25
C ASP A 17 -13.10 -7.30 10.88
N ALA A 18 -14.27 -7.43 10.26
CA ALA A 18 -15.34 -8.29 10.75
C ALA A 18 -14.96 -9.78 10.84
N ILE A 19 -14.07 -10.27 9.98
CA ILE A 19 -13.63 -11.68 9.98
C ILE A 19 -12.56 -11.91 11.07
N TYR A 20 -11.57 -11.03 11.17
CA TYR A 20 -10.34 -11.31 11.93
C TYR A 20 -10.20 -10.55 13.26
N SER A 21 -10.90 -9.41 13.45
CA SER A 21 -10.75 -8.56 14.64
C SER A 21 -11.04 -9.29 15.95
N GLY A 22 -12.18 -9.98 16.02
CA GLY A 22 -12.62 -10.74 17.20
C GLY A 22 -11.94 -12.10 17.37
N SER A 23 -11.02 -12.47 16.49
CA SER A 23 -10.35 -13.77 16.51
C SER A 23 -8.83 -13.62 16.51
N GLN A 24 -8.18 -13.78 15.35
CA GLN A 24 -6.73 -13.83 15.20
C GLN A 24 -6.03 -12.52 15.60
N ASN A 25 -6.72 -11.38 15.48
CA ASN A 25 -6.13 -10.06 15.71
C ASN A 25 -6.42 -9.50 17.11
N TYR A 26 -7.39 -10.07 17.83
CA TYR A 26 -7.90 -9.50 19.08
C TYR A 26 -6.79 -9.24 20.10
N ALA A 27 -6.00 -10.27 20.42
CA ALA A 27 -4.96 -10.21 21.43
C ALA A 27 -3.61 -9.65 20.92
N LYS A 28 -3.47 -9.41 19.61
CA LYS A 28 -2.19 -8.98 19.02
C LYS A 28 -2.00 -7.48 19.18
N SER A 29 -0.80 -7.07 19.58
CA SER A 29 -0.32 -5.69 19.52
C SER A 29 -0.02 -5.25 18.08
N PRO A 30 0.06 -3.93 17.79
CA PRO A 30 0.49 -3.44 16.49
C PRO A 30 1.86 -4.00 16.04
N TYR A 31 2.80 -4.19 16.99
CA TYR A 31 4.11 -4.78 16.70
C TYR A 31 4.02 -6.25 16.30
N GLU A 32 3.18 -7.05 16.96
CA GLU A 32 2.97 -8.46 16.58
C GLU A 32 2.30 -8.59 15.21
N ILE A 33 1.39 -7.68 14.87
CA ILE A 33 0.77 -7.61 13.54
C ILE A 33 1.82 -7.24 12.49
N HIS A 34 2.65 -6.22 12.74
CA HIS A 34 3.73 -5.80 11.84
C HIS A 34 4.81 -6.87 11.66
N ALA A 35 5.21 -7.54 12.74
CA ALA A 35 6.14 -8.67 12.68
C ALA A 35 5.59 -9.78 11.77
N HIS A 36 4.30 -10.11 11.90
CA HIS A 36 3.70 -11.13 11.06
C HIS A 36 3.52 -10.67 9.60
N LEU A 37 3.20 -9.39 9.34
CA LEU A 37 3.24 -8.82 8.00
C LEU A 37 4.63 -9.00 7.36
N THR A 38 5.70 -8.75 8.12
CA THR A 38 7.09 -8.97 7.70
C THR A 38 7.37 -10.45 7.37
N GLU A 39 6.90 -11.38 8.20
CA GLU A 39 7.00 -12.83 7.94
C GLU A 39 6.32 -13.22 6.62
N VAL A 40 5.11 -12.70 6.38
CA VAL A 40 4.33 -12.95 5.16
C VAL A 40 5.08 -12.45 3.92
N CYS A 41 5.67 -11.25 3.98
CA CYS A 41 6.52 -10.72 2.91
C CYS A 41 7.77 -11.59 2.67
N GLY A 42 8.39 -12.13 3.73
CA GLY A 42 9.52 -13.06 3.62
C GLY A 42 9.13 -14.39 2.94
N ILE A 43 7.95 -14.93 3.26
CA ILE A 43 7.45 -16.15 2.61
C ILE A 43 7.11 -15.87 1.14
N PHE A 44 6.48 -14.73 0.84
CA PHE A 44 6.27 -14.27 -0.53
C PHE A 44 7.58 -14.27 -1.33
N ALA A 45 8.64 -13.66 -0.79
CA ALA A 45 9.96 -13.59 -1.40
C ALA A 45 10.57 -14.98 -1.65
N LYS A 46 10.43 -15.91 -0.69
CA LYS A 46 10.88 -17.30 -0.83
C LYS A 46 10.22 -17.99 -2.03
N HIS A 47 8.91 -17.80 -2.20
CA HIS A 47 8.20 -18.39 -3.33
C HIS A 47 8.59 -17.72 -4.66
N LEU A 48 8.65 -16.40 -4.67
CA LEU A 48 8.96 -15.62 -5.88
C LEU A 48 10.39 -15.84 -6.38
N PHE A 49 11.40 -15.69 -5.51
CA PHE A 49 12.81 -15.67 -5.94
C PHE A 49 13.52 -17.01 -5.78
N LYS A 50 13.31 -17.71 -4.65
CA LYS A 50 14.03 -18.96 -4.36
C LYS A 50 13.39 -20.16 -5.05
N ARG A 51 12.05 -20.24 -5.02
CA ARG A 51 11.30 -21.36 -5.63
C ARG A 51 10.88 -21.07 -7.07
N LYS A 52 10.88 -19.80 -7.49
CA LYS A 52 10.42 -19.36 -8.82
C LYS A 52 8.99 -19.83 -9.12
N ASP A 53 8.15 -19.86 -8.09
CA ASP A 53 6.75 -20.28 -8.15
C ASP A 53 5.86 -19.05 -8.00
N ILE A 54 5.56 -18.41 -9.14
CA ILE A 54 4.77 -17.18 -9.20
C ILE A 54 3.34 -17.42 -8.74
N THR A 55 2.76 -18.58 -9.10
CA THR A 55 1.39 -18.94 -8.73
C THR A 55 1.25 -19.05 -7.21
N GLU A 56 2.22 -19.68 -6.54
CA GLU A 56 2.20 -19.79 -5.08
C GLU A 56 2.56 -18.46 -4.42
N ALA A 57 3.50 -17.68 -4.97
CA ALA A 57 3.82 -16.35 -4.48
C ALA A 57 2.58 -15.43 -4.50
N ALA A 58 1.81 -15.44 -5.59
CA ALA A 58 0.62 -14.61 -5.75
C ALA A 58 -0.44 -14.83 -4.65
N LYS A 59 -0.50 -16.02 -4.04
CA LYS A 59 -1.41 -16.32 -2.91
C LYS A 59 -1.07 -15.53 -1.63
N PHE A 60 0.12 -14.94 -1.54
CA PHE A 60 0.52 -14.13 -0.40
C PHE A 60 0.17 -12.64 -0.56
N LEU A 61 -0.08 -12.14 -1.78
CA LEU A 61 -0.48 -10.73 -1.97
C LEU A 61 -1.77 -10.36 -1.21
N PRO A 62 -2.85 -11.18 -1.25
CA PRO A 62 -4.03 -10.90 -0.43
C PRO A 62 -3.77 -10.98 1.08
N LYS A 63 -2.79 -11.78 1.50
CA LYS A 63 -2.40 -11.89 2.92
C LYS A 63 -1.66 -10.64 3.37
N ILE A 64 -0.72 -10.14 2.55
CA ILE A 64 -0.01 -8.88 2.79
C ILE A 64 -1.05 -7.77 2.95
N PHE A 65 -1.98 -7.64 2.00
CA PHE A 65 -3.06 -6.67 2.09
C PHE A 65 -3.91 -6.82 3.36
N ALA A 66 -4.33 -8.05 3.70
CA ALA A 66 -5.14 -8.30 4.89
C ALA A 66 -4.41 -7.93 6.20
N TRP A 67 -3.10 -8.17 6.28
CA TRP A 67 -2.30 -7.80 7.45
C TRP A 67 -2.00 -6.29 7.52
N THR A 68 -1.88 -5.60 6.38
CA THR A 68 -1.86 -4.13 6.34
C THR A 68 -3.18 -3.56 6.88
N VAL A 69 -4.32 -4.12 6.47
CA VAL A 69 -5.64 -3.73 6.99
C VAL A 69 -5.77 -4.03 8.49
N ALA A 70 -5.29 -5.19 8.94
CA ALA A 70 -5.27 -5.53 10.36
C ALA A 70 -4.47 -4.51 11.18
N LEU A 71 -3.34 -4.05 10.64
CA LEU A 71 -2.50 -3.03 11.28
C LEU A 71 -3.24 -1.69 11.36
N LEU A 72 -3.79 -1.23 10.24
CA LEU A 72 -4.62 -0.02 10.18
C LEU A 72 -5.72 -0.06 11.25
N LYS A 73 -6.48 -1.15 11.31
CA LYS A 73 -7.57 -1.32 12.28
C LYS A 73 -7.10 -1.40 13.72
N LYS A 74 -5.90 -1.93 13.98
CA LYS A 74 -5.35 -1.97 15.33
C LYS A 74 -4.95 -0.59 15.83
N VAL A 75 -4.41 0.26 14.96
CA VAL A 75 -3.98 1.61 15.32
C VAL A 75 -5.15 2.61 15.26
N HIS A 76 -6.06 2.46 14.30
CA HIS A 76 -7.23 3.30 14.08
C HIS A 76 -8.54 2.49 14.16
N PRO A 77 -8.95 2.01 15.36
CA PRO A 77 -10.09 1.12 15.51
C PRO A 77 -11.41 1.72 15.02
N GLU A 78 -11.63 3.01 15.26
CA GLU A 78 -12.88 3.70 14.90
C GLU A 78 -12.78 4.54 13.61
N GLN A 79 -11.56 4.79 13.10
CA GLN A 79 -11.29 5.78 12.06
C GLN A 79 -10.50 5.25 10.85
N GLY A 80 -10.33 3.94 10.72
CA GLY A 80 -9.59 3.33 9.60
C GLY A 80 -10.29 3.53 8.24
N ASN A 81 -10.14 4.72 7.66
CA ASN A 81 -10.61 5.09 6.33
C ASN A 81 -9.43 5.01 5.35
N LEU A 82 -9.19 3.82 4.84
CA LEU A 82 -8.06 3.54 3.96
C LEU A 82 -8.15 4.29 2.63
N GLU A 83 -9.37 4.47 2.10
CA GLU A 83 -9.58 5.30 0.90
C GLU A 83 -9.10 6.72 1.09
N ASP A 84 -9.44 7.35 2.22
CA ASP A 84 -9.06 8.73 2.51
C ASP A 84 -7.56 8.86 2.76
N ILE A 85 -6.98 7.94 3.53
CA ILE A 85 -5.53 7.86 3.77
C ILE A 85 -4.78 7.80 2.43
N VAL A 86 -5.17 6.89 1.54
CA VAL A 86 -4.55 6.75 0.22
C VAL A 86 -4.78 8.00 -0.64
N LEU A 87 -6.00 8.53 -0.71
CA LEU A 87 -6.31 9.66 -1.59
C LEU A 87 -5.69 10.98 -1.12
N ARG A 88 -5.48 11.19 0.18
CA ARG A 88 -4.75 12.36 0.70
C ARG A 88 -3.31 12.39 0.17
N LYS A 89 -2.65 11.24 0.09
CA LYS A 89 -1.31 11.12 -0.46
C LYS A 89 -1.28 11.02 -1.98
N PHE A 90 -2.25 10.32 -2.57
CA PHE A 90 -2.34 10.08 -4.01
C PHE A 90 -3.66 10.59 -4.56
N PRO A 91 -3.82 11.92 -4.75
CA PRO A 91 -5.07 12.52 -5.21
C PRO A 91 -5.22 12.37 -6.73
N ASN A 92 -5.24 11.13 -7.22
CA ASN A 92 -5.20 10.77 -8.64
C ASN A 92 -3.94 11.25 -9.39
N SER A 93 -2.81 11.39 -8.68
CA SER A 93 -1.52 11.78 -9.25
C SER A 93 -0.39 11.38 -8.32
N CYS A 94 0.84 11.39 -8.81
CA CYS A 94 2.02 11.23 -7.95
C CYS A 94 2.08 12.34 -6.88
N PRO A 95 2.31 12.03 -5.59
CA PRO A 95 2.37 13.01 -4.48
C PRO A 95 3.42 14.09 -4.69
N TYR A 96 4.51 13.74 -5.38
CA TYR A 96 5.69 14.58 -5.43
C TYR A 96 5.68 15.56 -6.61
N CYS A 97 5.30 15.09 -7.81
CA CYS A 97 5.25 15.95 -9.01
C CYS A 97 3.83 16.35 -9.42
N LEU A 98 2.80 15.79 -8.78
CA LEU A 98 1.38 16.00 -9.07
C LEU A 98 1.00 15.70 -10.53
N LYS A 99 1.78 14.85 -11.21
CA LYS A 99 1.54 14.37 -12.58
C LYS A 99 1.00 12.93 -12.62
N LYS A 100 0.36 12.61 -13.74
CA LYS A 100 -0.16 11.30 -14.13
C LYS A 100 -0.05 11.19 -15.66
N PRO A 101 0.93 10.46 -16.22
CA PRO A 101 1.92 9.63 -15.53
C PRO A 101 2.94 10.44 -14.71
N CYS A 102 3.56 9.78 -13.74
CA CYS A 102 4.62 10.33 -12.91
C CYS A 102 5.86 10.67 -13.75
N LEU A 103 6.46 11.84 -13.46
CA LEU A 103 7.70 12.32 -14.08
C LEU A 103 8.84 12.49 -13.05
N CYS A 104 8.70 11.89 -11.87
CA CYS A 104 9.73 11.93 -10.84
C CYS A 104 10.99 11.17 -11.28
N TRP A 105 12.12 11.52 -10.67
CA TRP A 105 13.45 11.04 -11.03
C TRP A 105 13.78 9.69 -10.38
N ASP A 106 14.87 9.08 -10.86
CA ASP A 106 15.57 7.98 -10.19
C ASP A 106 16.53 8.56 -9.13
N GLY A 107 16.28 8.34 -7.83
CA GLY A 107 17.13 8.86 -6.75
C GLY A 107 16.41 9.03 -5.41
N GLU A 108 16.85 9.98 -4.59
CA GLU A 108 16.25 10.25 -3.26
C GLU A 108 14.81 10.80 -3.37
N LYS A 109 13.96 10.49 -2.38
CA LYS A 109 12.56 10.98 -2.33
C LYS A 109 12.54 12.53 -2.29
N PRO A 110 11.85 13.21 -3.23
CA PRO A 110 11.57 14.65 -3.16
C PRO A 110 10.92 15.07 -1.84
N THR A 111 11.19 16.30 -1.37
CA THR A 111 10.36 16.91 -0.32
C THR A 111 8.93 17.10 -0.81
N LEU A 112 7.96 16.67 0.01
CA LEU A 112 6.55 16.79 -0.29
C LEU A 112 6.10 18.26 -0.25
N GLN A 113 5.28 18.67 -1.21
CA GLN A 113 4.69 20.01 -1.25
C GLN A 113 3.28 19.95 -0.65
N ASP A 114 3.20 19.93 0.67
CA ASP A 114 1.97 19.60 1.43
C ASP A 114 0.76 20.46 1.04
N GLU A 115 0.96 21.76 0.84
CA GLU A 115 -0.13 22.67 0.45
C GLU A 115 -0.71 22.32 -0.92
N GLN A 116 0.16 22.10 -1.91
CA GLN A 116 -0.29 21.74 -3.27
C GLN A 116 -0.92 20.34 -3.31
N LEU A 117 -0.41 19.42 -2.50
CA LEU A 117 -0.98 18.08 -2.38
C LEU A 117 -2.39 18.13 -1.77
N ARG A 118 -2.55 18.92 -0.72
CA ARG A 118 -3.84 19.15 -0.06
C ARG A 118 -4.86 19.78 -1.01
N ASP A 119 -4.45 20.77 -1.79
CA ASP A 119 -5.30 21.37 -2.82
C ASP A 119 -5.70 20.35 -3.90
N ALA A 120 -4.74 19.54 -4.36
CA ALA A 120 -5.01 18.49 -5.33
C ALA A 120 -6.01 17.45 -4.78
N TYR A 121 -5.91 17.08 -3.50
CA TYR A 121 -6.88 16.22 -2.83
C TYR A 121 -8.29 16.79 -2.90
N TYR A 122 -8.52 18.02 -2.44
CA TYR A 122 -9.86 18.62 -2.44
C TYR A 122 -10.44 18.79 -3.85
N GLN A 123 -9.59 19.02 -4.86
CA GLN A 123 -10.02 19.17 -6.24
C GLN A 123 -10.35 17.84 -6.93
N ARG A 124 -9.61 16.76 -6.62
CA ARG A 124 -9.61 15.53 -7.45
C ARG A 124 -10.26 14.34 -6.74
N ALA A 125 -10.03 14.17 -5.44
CA ALA A 125 -10.48 13.00 -4.68
C ALA A 125 -12.02 12.84 -4.60
N PRO A 126 -12.85 13.90 -4.51
CA PRO A 126 -14.30 13.75 -4.41
C PRO A 126 -14.95 13.08 -5.63
N ALA A 127 -14.38 13.22 -6.81
CA ALA A 127 -14.91 12.67 -8.06
C ALA A 127 -14.41 11.24 -8.36
N MET A 128 -13.56 10.68 -7.50
CA MET A 128 -12.96 9.36 -7.74
C MET A 128 -13.90 8.22 -7.35
N ASN A 129 -13.97 7.22 -8.23
CA ASN A 129 -14.45 5.89 -7.86
C ASN A 129 -13.46 5.24 -6.90
N ARG A 130 -13.96 4.40 -5.97
CA ARG A 130 -13.19 3.92 -4.82
C ARG A 130 -13.14 2.40 -4.70
N SER A 131 -13.44 1.65 -5.76
CA SER A 131 -13.22 0.20 -5.76
C SER A 131 -11.73 -0.13 -5.74
N VAL A 132 -11.38 -1.31 -5.25
CA VAL A 132 -9.98 -1.79 -5.30
C VAL A 132 -9.41 -1.73 -6.72
N ASN A 133 -10.23 -2.04 -7.72
CA ASN A 133 -9.81 -1.97 -9.11
C ASN A 133 -9.57 -0.52 -9.58
N ASP A 134 -10.33 0.46 -9.08
CA ASP A 134 -10.11 1.88 -9.41
C ASP A 134 -8.76 2.36 -8.86
N PHE A 135 -8.39 1.96 -7.64
CA PHE A 135 -7.07 2.25 -7.08
C PHE A 135 -5.96 1.56 -7.88
N GLN A 136 -6.13 0.29 -8.27
CA GLN A 136 -5.16 -0.40 -9.14
C GLN A 136 -4.96 0.31 -10.49
N LEU A 137 -6.05 0.76 -11.12
CA LEU A 137 -5.98 1.52 -12.37
C LEU A 137 -5.33 2.89 -12.17
N MET A 138 -5.67 3.59 -11.08
CA MET A 138 -5.04 4.86 -10.71
C MET A 138 -3.53 4.70 -10.61
N PHE A 139 -3.03 3.74 -9.82
CA PHE A 139 -1.59 3.55 -9.66
C PHE A 139 -0.91 3.04 -10.92
N ARG A 140 -1.58 2.22 -11.73
CA ARG A 140 -1.07 1.84 -13.05
C ARG A 140 -0.91 3.04 -13.97
N GLU A 141 -1.83 4.00 -13.94
CA GLU A 141 -1.74 5.21 -14.76
C GLU A 141 -0.71 6.22 -14.21
N ILE A 142 -0.44 6.23 -12.90
CA ILE A 142 0.61 7.06 -12.30
C ILE A 142 1.99 6.44 -12.56
N TYR A 143 2.19 5.16 -12.25
CA TYR A 143 3.50 4.53 -12.16
C TYR A 143 3.78 3.45 -13.22
N GLY A 144 2.76 2.97 -13.95
CA GLY A 144 2.91 1.84 -14.86
C GLY A 144 3.93 2.05 -15.98
N THR A 145 4.24 3.30 -16.31
CA THR A 145 5.27 3.67 -17.29
C THR A 145 6.59 4.12 -16.66
N SER A 146 6.65 4.33 -15.35
CA SER A 146 7.82 4.89 -14.66
C SER A 146 9.05 4.00 -14.75
N TRP A 147 8.87 2.70 -15.00
CA TRP A 147 9.96 1.73 -15.18
C TRP A 147 10.24 1.37 -16.64
N LEU A 148 9.33 1.71 -17.58
CA LEU A 148 9.42 1.27 -18.98
C LEU A 148 10.55 1.97 -19.76
N SER A 149 11.01 3.14 -19.30
CA SER A 149 12.18 3.80 -19.87
C SER A 149 13.48 3.06 -19.57
N THR A 150 13.49 2.26 -18.50
CA THR A 150 14.70 1.64 -17.94
C THR A 150 14.71 0.13 -18.11
N TYR A 151 13.53 -0.50 -18.22
CA TYR A 151 13.37 -1.95 -18.28
C TYR A 151 12.46 -2.39 -19.42
N ASP A 152 12.82 -3.49 -20.10
CA ASP A 152 11.94 -4.21 -21.01
C ASP A 152 11.22 -5.35 -20.26
N PRO A 153 9.90 -5.25 -20.01
CA PRO A 153 9.16 -6.27 -19.26
C PRO A 153 9.20 -7.67 -19.87
N LYS A 154 9.44 -7.78 -21.18
CA LYS A 154 9.50 -9.08 -21.87
C LYS A 154 10.77 -9.84 -21.57
N THR A 155 11.86 -9.13 -21.30
CA THR A 155 13.20 -9.72 -21.14
C THR A 155 13.75 -9.59 -19.72
N GLN A 156 13.23 -8.63 -18.92
CA GLN A 156 13.77 -8.26 -17.61
C GLN A 156 12.73 -8.35 -16.47
N SER A 157 11.74 -9.23 -16.61
CA SER A 157 10.68 -9.42 -15.60
C SER A 157 11.21 -9.80 -14.20
N ALA A 158 12.34 -10.51 -14.13
CA ALA A 158 12.99 -10.87 -12.88
C ALA A 158 13.58 -9.64 -12.15
N ASP A 159 14.22 -8.72 -12.88
CA ASP A 159 14.79 -7.49 -12.31
C ASP A 159 13.70 -6.53 -11.85
N ILE A 160 12.63 -6.41 -12.64
CA ILE A 160 11.42 -5.64 -12.25
C ILE A 160 10.84 -6.23 -10.96
N SER A 161 10.66 -7.55 -10.88
CA SER A 161 10.14 -8.21 -9.69
C SER A 161 11.03 -7.98 -8.47
N ARG A 162 12.36 -8.00 -8.65
CA ARG A 162 13.32 -7.72 -7.59
C ARG A 162 13.19 -6.30 -7.06
N ARG A 163 13.06 -5.30 -7.96
CA ARG A 163 12.87 -3.90 -7.59
C ARG A 163 11.56 -3.66 -6.85
N LEU A 164 10.46 -4.21 -7.34
CA LEU A 164 9.16 -4.13 -6.67
C LEU A 164 9.21 -4.75 -5.28
N PHE A 165 9.92 -5.88 -5.12
CA PHE A 165 10.08 -6.48 -3.80
C PHE A 165 10.98 -5.67 -2.87
N ILE A 166 12.08 -5.10 -3.36
CA ILE A 166 12.92 -4.20 -2.57
C ILE A 166 12.06 -3.04 -2.07
N ARG A 167 11.26 -2.45 -2.95
CA ARG A 167 10.35 -1.37 -2.59
C ARG A 167 9.33 -1.78 -1.54
N LEU A 168 8.66 -2.92 -1.74
CA LEU A 168 7.74 -3.47 -0.74
C LEU A 168 8.38 -3.61 0.65
N ILE A 169 9.63 -4.08 0.73
CA ILE A 169 10.34 -4.23 2.01
C ILE A 169 10.78 -2.89 2.60
N GLU A 170 11.18 -1.92 1.77
CA GLU A 170 11.41 -0.54 2.21
C GLU A 170 10.16 0.01 2.90
N GLU A 171 9.01 -0.10 2.26
CA GLU A 171 7.74 0.40 2.82
C GLU A 171 7.31 -0.34 4.09
N VAL A 172 7.52 -1.67 4.17
CA VAL A 172 7.29 -2.42 5.41
C VAL A 172 8.19 -1.92 6.54
N ALA A 173 9.45 -1.59 6.25
CA ALA A 173 10.38 -1.04 7.23
C ALA A 173 9.99 0.38 7.67
N GLU A 174 9.61 1.25 6.73
CA GLU A 174 9.11 2.60 7.01
C GLU A 174 7.84 2.56 7.89
N VAL A 175 6.89 1.64 7.62
CA VAL A 175 5.74 1.40 8.51
C VAL A 175 6.18 0.96 9.92
N GLY A 176 7.19 0.09 10.02
CA GLY A 176 7.74 -0.36 11.29
C GLY A 176 8.36 0.78 12.11
N GLU A 177 9.05 1.69 11.43
CA GLU A 177 9.56 2.92 12.03
C GLU A 177 8.43 3.86 12.46
N ALA A 178 7.43 4.07 11.62
CA ALA A 178 6.27 4.89 11.92
C ALA A 178 5.49 4.36 13.13
N LEU A 179 5.34 3.04 13.29
CA LEU A 179 4.78 2.42 14.50
C LEU A 179 5.61 2.72 15.75
N ARG A 180 6.94 2.59 15.64
CA ARG A 180 7.87 2.85 16.75
C ARG A 180 7.79 4.29 17.24
N PHE A 181 7.61 5.24 16.31
CA PHE A 181 7.51 6.66 16.61
C PHE A 181 6.08 7.21 16.61
N HIS A 182 5.06 6.36 16.57
CA HIS A 182 3.66 6.79 16.45
C HIS A 182 3.21 7.73 17.59
N HIS A 183 3.78 7.56 18.78
CA HIS A 183 3.54 8.42 19.95
C HIS A 183 4.08 9.86 19.79
N LEU A 184 4.99 10.11 18.85
CA LEU A 184 5.53 11.43 18.52
C LEU A 184 4.94 11.99 17.23
N TYR A 185 4.75 11.13 16.22
CA TYR A 185 4.33 11.51 14.88
C TYR A 185 3.19 10.61 14.39
N PRO A 186 1.95 10.78 14.90
CA PRO A 186 0.85 9.87 14.61
C PRO A 186 0.47 9.85 13.12
N GLU A 187 0.53 11.00 12.46
CA GLU A 187 0.19 11.14 11.03
C GLU A 187 1.18 10.43 10.09
N ASN A 188 2.40 10.15 10.56
CA ASN A 188 3.42 9.50 9.74
C ASN A 188 3.04 8.04 9.41
N LEU A 189 2.25 7.39 10.27
CA LEU A 189 1.78 6.03 10.01
C LEU A 189 0.86 5.98 8.80
N ASP A 190 -0.07 6.93 8.66
CA ASP A 190 -0.98 7.00 7.52
C ASP A 190 -0.21 7.22 6.21
N ASN A 191 0.85 8.01 6.27
CA ASN A 191 1.76 8.26 5.16
C ASN A 191 2.46 6.97 4.68
N GLU A 192 3.05 6.20 5.61
CA GLU A 192 3.77 4.97 5.26
C GLU A 192 2.82 3.81 4.91
N LEU A 193 1.64 3.73 5.55
CA LEU A 193 0.61 2.77 5.17
C LEU A 193 0.12 3.01 3.74
N SER A 194 0.04 4.27 3.32
CA SER A 194 -0.32 4.62 1.95
C SER A 194 0.73 4.13 0.96
N ASP A 195 2.02 4.37 1.22
CA ASP A 195 3.09 3.95 0.29
C ASP A 195 3.19 2.42 0.19
N LEU A 196 2.99 1.69 1.30
CA LEU A 196 2.97 0.22 1.29
C LEU A 196 1.91 -0.39 0.33
N LEU A 197 0.85 0.35 0.02
CA LEU A 197 -0.25 -0.11 -0.84
C LEU A 197 -0.05 0.18 -2.33
N VAL A 198 1.02 0.90 -2.71
CA VAL A 198 1.27 1.40 -4.08
C VAL A 198 2.29 0.57 -4.86
#